data_AF-A0A3D1AGX6-F1
#
_entry.id   AF-A0A3D1AGX6-F1
#
_cell.length_a   1.000
_cell.length_b   1.000
_cell.length_c   1.000
_cell.angle_alpha   90.00
_cell.angle_beta   90.00
_cell.angle_gamma   90.00
#
_symmetry.space_group_name_H-M   'P 1'
#
loop_
_entity.id
_entity.type
_entity.pdbx_description
1 polymer ?
#
loop_
_entity_poly.entity_id
_entity_poly.type
_entity_poly.pdbx_seq_one_letter_code
_entity_poly.pdbx_strand_id
1 'polypeptide(L)'
;MEHPNNNNNDKPQVENKPYHKKQLAALTDSMYEYPYQNLSLTDMEGEVWKPFPVAPFDEYYEISNKGRVKHLEQLIESHAGYTYLRPERIIKQAKNAATNHYLNQQRHSLFFILFFHAIRRTFKTSRIVYYTFVAPFDMEDPNLIVRFKDNNSLNVLPENLYLFERKKLTKWLVDHDRKQLRIRLGEMSVWPKEKIREWNKQKKLKICQYDLDGQFIAAYGSKKEASEISKTSSGDLSAAIMDGKRIAGGFLWRERYIIRTKITVSSLRIHNRPVKPQKVAQYDLDGNLIREFSSIRKAAQSNGLAPSTLKDRIRFNVQPKDFIWKAIEDSEIPSQKI
;
A
#
# COMPACT_ATOMS: atom_id res chain seq x y z
N MET A 1 -42.77 26.78 -71.57
CA MET A 1 -41.77 26.79 -70.50
C MET A 1 -41.67 25.38 -69.96
N GLU A 2 -40.89 24.55 -70.65
CA GLU A 2 -40.47 23.24 -70.18
C GLU A 2 -39.18 23.45 -69.37
N HIS A 3 -39.04 22.75 -68.24
CA HIS A 3 -37.82 22.01 -67.90
C HIS A 3 -38.09 21.05 -66.74
N PRO A 4 -37.38 19.91 -66.69
CA PRO A 4 -37.87 18.66 -66.15
C PRO A 4 -37.18 18.23 -64.84
N ASN A 5 -37.82 17.23 -64.25
CA ASN A 5 -37.42 16.42 -63.11
C ASN A 5 -36.04 15.76 -63.34
N ASN A 6 -35.11 15.84 -62.38
CA ASN A 6 -33.85 15.10 -62.43
C ASN A 6 -33.67 14.21 -61.20
N ASN A 7 -33.99 12.92 -61.38
CA ASN A 7 -33.69 11.81 -60.50
C ASN A 7 -32.26 11.34 -60.81
N ASN A 8 -31.30 11.53 -59.90
CA ASN A 8 -29.98 10.90 -60.00
C ASN A 8 -29.83 9.87 -58.87
N ASN A 9 -30.24 8.64 -59.20
CA ASN A 9 -29.78 7.42 -58.52
C ASN A 9 -28.52 6.94 -59.24
N ASP A 10 -27.35 7.24 -58.71
CA ASP A 10 -26.11 6.55 -59.06
C ASP A 10 -25.28 6.35 -57.78
N LYS A 11 -25.47 5.21 -57.12
CA LYS A 11 -24.47 4.64 -56.21
C LYS A 11 -23.73 3.54 -56.97
N PRO A 12 -22.39 3.63 -57.12
CA PRO A 12 -21.65 2.56 -57.77
C PRO A 12 -21.73 1.28 -56.95
N GLN A 13 -22.19 0.21 -57.60
CA GLN A 13 -22.17 -1.16 -57.09
C GLN A 13 -20.70 -1.60 -56.96
N VAL A 14 -20.20 -1.70 -55.74
CA VAL A 14 -18.87 -2.26 -55.47
C VAL A 14 -18.98 -3.78 -55.51
N GLU A 15 -18.60 -4.37 -56.65
CA GLU A 15 -18.42 -5.82 -56.79
C GLU A 15 -17.39 -6.34 -55.78
N ASN A 16 -17.85 -7.11 -54.79
CA ASN A 16 -17.02 -7.84 -53.84
C ASN A 16 -16.29 -8.99 -54.55
N LYS A 17 -15.18 -8.69 -55.24
CA LYS A 17 -14.31 -9.73 -55.82
C LYS A 17 -13.46 -10.38 -54.70
N PRO A 18 -13.53 -11.72 -54.52
CA PRO A 18 -12.90 -12.43 -53.40
C PRO A 18 -11.36 -12.37 -53.40
N TYR A 19 -10.74 -11.97 -54.52
CA TYR A 19 -9.30 -11.82 -54.66
C TYR A 19 -8.70 -10.68 -53.82
N HIS A 20 -9.46 -9.63 -53.48
CA HIS A 20 -8.94 -8.51 -52.69
C HIS A 20 -8.83 -8.81 -51.19
N LYS A 21 -9.70 -9.65 -50.62
CA LYS A 21 -9.69 -9.95 -49.17
C LYS A 21 -8.46 -10.74 -48.74
N LYS A 22 -8.00 -11.71 -49.55
CA LYS A 22 -6.80 -12.51 -49.22
C LYS A 22 -5.51 -11.71 -49.35
N GLN A 23 -5.39 -10.86 -50.37
CA GLN A 23 -4.23 -9.98 -50.52
C GLN A 23 -4.19 -8.89 -49.43
N LEU A 24 -5.34 -8.30 -49.06
CA LEU A 24 -5.43 -7.35 -47.94
C LEU A 24 -5.13 -8.03 -46.58
N ALA A 25 -5.56 -9.28 -46.36
CA ALA A 25 -5.24 -10.03 -45.14
C ALA A 25 -3.72 -10.32 -45.02
N ALA A 26 -3.07 -10.72 -46.11
CA ALA A 26 -1.62 -10.94 -46.12
C ALA A 26 -0.80 -9.64 -46.03
N LEU A 27 -1.29 -8.54 -46.62
CA LEU A 27 -0.68 -7.21 -46.50
C LEU A 27 -0.86 -6.57 -45.11
N THR A 28 -1.90 -6.94 -44.36
CA THR A 28 -2.17 -6.39 -43.02
C THR A 28 -1.31 -7.03 -41.92
N ASP A 29 -0.88 -8.29 -42.06
CA ASP A 29 0.09 -8.90 -41.14
C ASP A 29 1.45 -8.20 -41.16
N SER A 30 1.81 -7.57 -42.28
CA SER A 30 3.03 -6.77 -42.44
C SER A 30 2.94 -5.34 -41.86
N MET A 31 1.76 -4.87 -41.44
CA MET A 31 1.55 -3.47 -41.07
C MET A 31 1.68 -3.20 -39.57
N TYR A 32 1.65 -4.25 -38.75
CA TYR A 32 1.69 -4.16 -37.29
C TYR A 32 3.00 -4.71 -36.75
N GLU A 33 3.63 -3.98 -35.82
CA GLU A 33 4.86 -4.41 -35.13
C GLU A 33 4.58 -5.62 -34.21
N TYR A 34 3.38 -5.70 -33.64
CA TYR A 34 2.94 -6.78 -32.78
C TYR A 34 1.51 -7.23 -33.09
N PRO A 35 1.19 -8.53 -32.97
CA PRO A 35 -0.14 -9.06 -33.30
C PRO A 35 -1.31 -8.41 -32.55
N TYR A 36 -1.11 -8.00 -31.29
CA TYR A 36 -2.16 -7.35 -30.48
C TYR A 36 -2.65 -6.01 -31.03
N GLN A 37 -1.92 -5.41 -31.98
CA GLN A 37 -2.30 -4.15 -32.62
C GLN A 37 -3.35 -4.35 -33.72
N ASN A 38 -3.47 -5.57 -34.26
CA ASN A 38 -4.47 -5.90 -35.25
C ASN A 38 -5.86 -6.07 -34.60
N LEU A 39 -6.73 -5.07 -34.81
CA LEU A 39 -8.11 -5.05 -34.28
C LEU A 39 -9.15 -5.69 -35.22
N SER A 40 -8.72 -6.26 -36.36
CA SER A 40 -9.62 -6.98 -37.27
C SER A 40 -10.15 -8.25 -36.62
N LEU A 41 -11.40 -8.61 -36.92
CA LEU A 41 -11.98 -9.89 -36.51
C LEU A 41 -11.41 -11.08 -37.29
N THR A 42 -10.69 -10.84 -38.38
CA THR A 42 -10.01 -11.91 -39.13
C THR A 42 -8.88 -12.51 -38.31
N ASP A 43 -8.78 -13.84 -38.35
CA ASP A 43 -7.70 -14.57 -37.69
C ASP A 43 -6.38 -14.42 -38.46
N MET A 44 -5.28 -14.32 -37.73
CA MET A 44 -3.93 -14.32 -38.28
C MET A 44 -3.42 -15.75 -38.49
N GLU A 45 -2.36 -15.91 -39.27
CA GLU A 45 -1.79 -17.24 -39.52
C GLU A 45 -1.28 -17.89 -38.22
N GLY A 46 -1.73 -19.13 -37.96
CA GLY A 46 -1.40 -19.88 -36.75
C GLY A 46 -1.99 -19.30 -35.47
N GLU A 47 -2.99 -18.41 -35.56
CA GLU A 47 -3.70 -17.89 -34.41
C GLU A 47 -4.70 -18.93 -33.88
N VAL A 48 -4.66 -19.16 -32.57
CA VAL A 48 -5.55 -20.08 -31.86
C VAL A 48 -6.22 -19.33 -30.72
N TRP A 49 -7.54 -19.38 -30.66
CA TRP A 49 -8.37 -18.79 -29.61
C TRP A 49 -8.73 -19.82 -28.55
N LYS A 50 -8.77 -19.38 -27.29
CA LYS A 50 -9.28 -20.16 -26.14
C LYS A 50 -10.14 -19.26 -25.25
N PRO A 51 -11.09 -19.84 -24.49
CA PRO A 51 -11.84 -19.11 -23.48
C PRO A 51 -10.91 -18.37 -22.51
N PHE A 52 -11.33 -17.20 -22.06
CA PHE A 52 -10.58 -16.44 -21.08
C PHE A 52 -10.47 -17.23 -19.77
N PRO A 53 -9.30 -17.35 -19.12
CA PRO A 53 -9.11 -18.32 -18.04
C PRO A 53 -9.61 -17.87 -16.66
N VAL A 54 -10.29 -16.71 -16.56
CA VAL A 54 -10.70 -16.12 -15.27
C VAL A 54 -12.21 -15.93 -15.25
N ALA A 55 -12.88 -16.64 -14.37
CA ALA A 55 -14.30 -16.46 -14.15
C ALA A 55 -14.61 -15.06 -13.56
N PRO A 56 -15.73 -14.43 -13.93
CA PRO A 56 -16.74 -14.91 -14.89
C PRO A 56 -16.48 -14.42 -16.32
N PHE A 57 -15.25 -14.00 -16.68
CA PHE A 57 -14.96 -13.46 -18.01
C PHE A 57 -14.82 -14.54 -19.08
N ASP A 58 -14.71 -15.80 -18.69
CA ASP A 58 -14.60 -16.99 -19.54
C ASP A 58 -15.79 -17.17 -20.49
N GLU A 59 -16.99 -16.75 -20.09
CA GLU A 59 -18.20 -16.83 -20.92
C GLU A 59 -18.31 -15.69 -21.96
N TYR A 60 -17.51 -14.63 -21.80
CA TYR A 60 -17.70 -13.36 -22.53
C TYR A 60 -16.51 -13.01 -23.42
N TYR A 61 -15.34 -13.57 -23.11
CA TYR A 61 -14.09 -13.20 -23.74
C TYR A 61 -13.28 -14.44 -24.12
N GLU A 62 -12.51 -14.28 -25.19
CA GLU A 62 -11.48 -15.23 -25.59
C GLU A 62 -10.13 -14.52 -25.65
N ILE A 63 -9.06 -15.30 -25.47
CA ILE A 63 -7.69 -14.85 -25.66
C ILE A 63 -7.01 -15.74 -26.70
N SER A 64 -6.23 -15.11 -27.59
CA SER A 64 -5.47 -15.83 -28.60
C SER A 64 -4.02 -16.06 -28.16
N ASN A 65 -3.38 -17.09 -28.72
CA ASN A 65 -1.94 -17.35 -28.54
C ASN A 65 -1.07 -16.20 -29.05
N LYS A 66 -1.59 -15.31 -29.91
CA LYS A 66 -0.90 -14.08 -30.35
C LYS A 66 -1.10 -12.92 -29.38
N GLY A 67 -1.78 -13.15 -28.26
CA GLY A 67 -2.05 -12.17 -27.22
C GLY A 67 -3.15 -11.18 -27.57
N ARG A 68 -3.97 -11.44 -28.58
CA ARG A 68 -5.21 -10.68 -28.83
C ARG A 68 -6.29 -11.08 -27.84
N VAL A 69 -7.20 -10.17 -27.54
CA VAL A 69 -8.35 -10.42 -26.66
C VAL A 69 -9.61 -10.08 -27.43
N LYS A 70 -10.56 -11.01 -27.50
CA LYS A 70 -11.82 -10.88 -28.22
C LYS A 70 -12.96 -10.85 -27.22
N HIS A 71 -13.91 -9.95 -27.42
CA HIS A 71 -15.21 -9.97 -26.76
C HIS A 71 -16.18 -10.68 -27.71
N LEU A 72 -16.90 -11.68 -27.18
CA LEU A 72 -17.90 -12.44 -27.91
C LEU A 72 -19.20 -11.66 -28.06
N GLU A 73 -19.98 -11.93 -29.10
CA GLU A 73 -21.26 -11.25 -29.27
C GLU A 73 -22.21 -11.61 -28.14
N GLN A 74 -22.89 -10.61 -27.58
CA GLN A 74 -23.77 -10.83 -26.46
C GLN A 74 -24.91 -9.82 -26.37
N LEU A 75 -26.08 -10.30 -25.97
CA LEU A 75 -27.18 -9.46 -25.52
C LEU A 75 -26.89 -8.93 -24.12
N ILE A 76 -26.82 -7.61 -23.98
CA ILE A 76 -26.58 -6.93 -22.71
C ILE A 76 -27.82 -6.14 -22.31
N GLU A 77 -28.21 -6.29 -21.07
CA GLU A 77 -29.20 -5.43 -20.43
C GLU A 77 -28.51 -4.20 -19.83
N SER A 78 -28.94 -3.02 -20.27
CA SER A 78 -28.53 -1.77 -19.67
C SER A 78 -29.17 -1.59 -18.29
N HIS A 79 -28.60 -0.71 -17.46
CA HIS A 79 -29.18 -0.38 -16.16
C HIS A 79 -30.59 0.24 -16.24
N ALA A 80 -30.97 0.74 -17.42
CA ALA A 80 -32.29 1.29 -17.71
C ALA A 80 -33.27 0.23 -18.26
N GLY A 81 -32.89 -1.06 -18.29
CA GLY A 81 -33.74 -2.17 -18.73
C GLY A 81 -33.77 -2.43 -20.24
N TYR A 82 -33.09 -1.61 -21.05
CA TYR A 82 -32.97 -1.88 -22.48
C TYR A 82 -32.01 -3.03 -22.75
N THR A 83 -32.44 -3.99 -23.56
CA THR A 83 -31.58 -5.01 -24.16
C THR A 83 -30.97 -4.47 -25.45
N TYR A 84 -29.66 -4.66 -25.62
CA TYR A 84 -28.98 -4.37 -26.88
C TYR A 84 -27.92 -5.43 -27.18
N LEU A 85 -27.74 -5.72 -28.47
CA LEU A 85 -26.71 -6.61 -28.93
C LEU A 85 -25.38 -5.87 -28.94
N ARG A 86 -24.39 -6.39 -28.20
CA ARG A 86 -23.02 -5.94 -28.28
C ARG A 86 -22.26 -6.86 -29.22
N PRO A 87 -21.82 -6.37 -30.39
CA PRO A 87 -21.19 -7.21 -31.40
C PRO A 87 -19.80 -7.66 -30.97
N GLU A 88 -19.31 -8.71 -31.63
CA GLU A 88 -17.93 -9.16 -31.49
C GLU A 88 -16.93 -8.06 -31.80
N ARG A 89 -15.84 -8.02 -31.03
CA ARG A 89 -14.72 -7.09 -31.30
C ARG A 89 -13.43 -7.52 -30.63
N ILE A 90 -12.32 -7.12 -31.24
CA ILE A 90 -11.00 -7.20 -30.60
C ILE A 90 -10.83 -6.03 -29.63
N ILE A 91 -10.42 -6.34 -28.40
CA ILE A 91 -10.19 -5.36 -27.34
C ILE A 91 -8.83 -4.69 -27.53
N LYS A 92 -8.86 -3.37 -27.70
CA LYS A 92 -7.65 -2.54 -27.76
C LYS A 92 -6.91 -2.59 -26.42
N GLN A 93 -5.60 -2.85 -26.50
CA GLN A 93 -4.72 -2.94 -25.34
C GLN A 93 -3.95 -1.63 -25.13
N ALA A 94 -3.59 -1.38 -23.87
CA ALA A 94 -2.83 -0.22 -23.44
C ALA A 94 -1.41 -0.63 -23.00
N LYS A 95 -0.49 0.33 -23.07
CA LYS A 95 0.91 0.15 -22.68
C LYS A 95 1.22 1.08 -21.51
N ASN A 96 1.73 0.54 -20.41
CA ASN A 96 2.32 1.34 -19.34
C ASN A 96 3.83 1.35 -19.54
N ALA A 97 4.45 2.52 -19.49
CA ALA A 97 5.90 2.66 -19.54
C ALA A 97 6.45 2.90 -18.13
N ALA A 98 7.56 2.26 -17.81
CA ALA A 98 8.33 2.48 -16.61
C ALA A 98 9.81 2.60 -17.00
N THR A 99 10.46 3.67 -16.55
CA THR A 99 11.88 3.88 -16.83
C THR A 99 12.72 3.01 -15.91
N ASN A 100 13.58 2.16 -16.48
CA ASN A 100 14.72 1.63 -15.75
C ASN A 100 15.81 2.71 -15.72
N HIS A 101 15.89 3.46 -14.63
CA HIS A 101 16.87 4.54 -14.47
C HIS A 101 18.33 4.08 -14.54
N TYR A 102 18.63 2.79 -14.32
CA TYR A 102 20.01 2.29 -14.43
C TYR A 102 20.46 2.19 -15.89
N LEU A 103 19.63 1.61 -16.75
CA LEU A 103 19.93 1.49 -18.19
C LEU A 103 19.44 2.69 -19.01
N ASN A 104 18.74 3.64 -18.39
CA ASN A 104 17.96 4.68 -19.05
C ASN A 104 17.02 4.12 -20.14
N GLN A 105 16.50 2.90 -19.93
CA GLN A 105 15.65 2.18 -20.89
C GLN A 105 14.19 2.21 -20.45
N GLN A 106 13.27 2.39 -21.40
CA GLN A 106 11.85 2.21 -21.15
C GLN A 106 11.50 0.73 -21.10
N ARG A 107 10.84 0.31 -20.02
CA ARG A 107 10.20 -0.99 -19.92
C ARG A 107 8.71 -0.79 -20.08
N HIS A 108 8.11 -1.47 -21.04
CA HIS A 108 6.68 -1.45 -21.22
C HIS A 108 6.00 -2.59 -20.43
N SER A 109 4.71 -2.44 -20.20
CA SER A 109 3.83 -3.51 -19.74
C SER A 109 2.55 -3.40 -20.55
N LEU A 110 2.23 -4.45 -21.29
CA LEU A 110 0.98 -4.55 -22.04
C LEU A 110 -0.14 -5.03 -21.12
N PHE A 111 -1.29 -4.35 -21.16
CA PHE A 111 -2.45 -4.69 -20.38
C PHE A 111 -3.74 -4.31 -21.11
N PHE A 112 -4.83 -4.94 -20.71
CA PHE A 112 -6.19 -4.58 -21.14
C PHE A 112 -7.11 -4.54 -19.94
N ILE A 113 -8.28 -3.95 -20.15
CA ILE A 113 -9.27 -3.69 -19.11
C ILE A 113 -10.56 -4.38 -19.53
N LEU A 114 -11.09 -5.22 -18.65
CA LEU A 114 -12.40 -5.84 -18.81
C LEU A 114 -13.35 -5.31 -17.73
N PHE A 115 -14.63 -5.31 -18.04
CA PHE A 115 -15.69 -4.87 -17.14
C PHE A 115 -16.67 -6.02 -16.90
N PHE A 116 -17.07 -6.20 -15.65
CA PHE A 116 -18.15 -7.12 -15.25
C PHE A 116 -18.95 -6.48 -14.11
N HIS A 117 -20.28 -6.37 -14.24
CA HIS A 117 -21.17 -5.65 -13.31
C HIS A 117 -20.59 -4.32 -12.80
N ALA A 118 -20.17 -3.44 -13.71
CA ALA A 118 -19.53 -2.15 -13.43
C ALA A 118 -18.18 -2.20 -12.68
N ILE A 119 -17.68 -3.38 -12.32
CA ILE A 119 -16.34 -3.56 -11.75
C ILE A 119 -15.32 -3.61 -12.89
N ARG A 120 -14.38 -2.68 -12.85
CA ARG A 120 -13.24 -2.62 -13.77
C ARG A 120 -12.12 -3.52 -13.26
N ARG A 121 -11.70 -4.50 -14.06
CA ARG A 121 -10.49 -5.31 -13.79
C ARG A 121 -9.43 -5.09 -14.86
N THR A 122 -8.18 -5.03 -14.42
CA THR A 122 -7.02 -4.84 -15.29
C THR A 122 -6.21 -6.11 -15.35
N PHE A 123 -5.92 -6.60 -16.55
CA PHE A 123 -5.18 -7.83 -16.77
C PHE A 123 -3.91 -7.57 -17.57
N LYS A 124 -2.81 -8.22 -17.17
CA LYS A 124 -1.56 -8.21 -17.94
C LYS A 124 -1.62 -9.28 -19.01
N THR A 125 -1.45 -8.89 -20.26
CA THR A 125 -1.57 -9.79 -21.41
C THR A 125 -0.62 -10.98 -21.31
N SER A 126 0.64 -10.73 -20.93
CA SER A 126 1.62 -11.81 -20.78
C SER A 126 1.25 -12.84 -19.71
N ARG A 127 0.55 -12.45 -18.63
CA ARG A 127 0.13 -13.42 -17.60
C ARG A 127 -0.97 -14.34 -18.11
N ILE A 128 -1.96 -13.77 -18.79
CA ILE A 128 -3.09 -14.54 -19.31
C ILE A 128 -2.61 -15.45 -20.45
N VAL A 129 -1.80 -14.96 -21.38
CA VAL A 129 -1.25 -15.79 -22.47
C VAL A 129 -0.41 -16.95 -21.92
N TYR A 130 0.49 -16.66 -20.95
CA TYR A 130 1.29 -17.72 -20.33
C TYR A 130 0.42 -18.78 -19.67
N TYR A 131 -0.57 -18.36 -18.87
CA TYR A 131 -1.47 -19.27 -18.18
C TYR A 131 -2.23 -20.18 -19.17
N THR A 132 -2.76 -19.60 -20.24
CA THR A 132 -3.65 -20.29 -21.19
C THR A 132 -2.92 -21.19 -22.21
N PHE A 133 -1.68 -20.84 -22.57
CA PHE A 133 -0.95 -21.49 -23.67
C PHE A 133 0.39 -22.12 -23.28
N VAL A 134 0.95 -21.81 -22.11
CA VAL A 134 2.23 -22.37 -21.65
C VAL A 134 2.01 -23.31 -20.47
N ALA A 135 1.59 -22.79 -19.32
CA ALA A 135 1.31 -23.59 -18.14
C ALA A 135 0.47 -22.80 -17.11
N PRO A 136 -0.51 -23.44 -16.45
CA PRO A 136 -1.25 -22.81 -15.36
C PRO A 136 -0.33 -22.53 -14.16
N PHE A 137 -0.60 -21.45 -13.45
CA PHE A 137 0.10 -21.06 -12.23
C PHE A 137 -0.81 -20.20 -11.35
N ASP A 138 -0.45 -20.02 -10.08
CA ASP A 138 -1.19 -19.13 -9.18
C ASP A 138 -1.05 -17.66 -9.64
N MET A 139 -2.13 -17.13 -10.21
CA MET A 139 -2.18 -15.75 -10.70
C MET A 139 -2.23 -14.71 -9.59
N GLU A 140 -2.52 -15.09 -8.35
CA GLU A 140 -2.55 -14.20 -7.20
C GLU A 140 -1.21 -14.16 -6.44
N ASP A 141 -0.33 -15.17 -6.62
CA ASP A 141 1.00 -15.17 -5.98
C ASP A 141 1.88 -14.03 -6.52
N PRO A 142 2.24 -13.03 -5.69
CA PRO A 142 3.10 -11.93 -6.11
C PRO A 142 4.54 -12.37 -6.42
N ASN A 143 4.95 -13.56 -5.97
CA ASN A 143 6.29 -14.11 -6.23
C ASN A 143 6.43 -14.71 -7.62
N LEU A 144 5.34 -15.01 -8.33
CA LEU A 144 5.39 -15.57 -9.68
C LEU A 144 5.26 -14.46 -10.72
N ILE A 145 6.34 -14.21 -11.45
CA ILE A 145 6.39 -13.19 -12.50
C ILE A 145 6.62 -13.84 -13.87
N VAL A 146 5.85 -13.41 -14.87
CA VAL A 146 6.07 -13.81 -16.26
C VAL A 146 7.09 -12.89 -16.89
N ARG A 147 8.10 -13.46 -17.54
CA ARG A 147 9.20 -12.75 -18.22
C ARG A 147 9.29 -13.15 -19.69
N PHE A 148 10.12 -12.40 -20.40
CA PHE A 148 10.27 -12.42 -21.86
C PHE A 148 11.70 -12.85 -22.18
N LYS A 149 11.89 -13.85 -23.03
CA LYS A 149 13.22 -14.38 -23.40
C LYS A 149 14.02 -13.33 -24.18
N ASP A 150 13.37 -12.64 -25.10
CA ASP A 150 13.91 -11.54 -25.90
C ASP A 150 14.03 -10.20 -25.15
N ASN A 151 13.66 -10.15 -23.86
CA ASN A 151 13.56 -8.93 -23.06
C ASN A 151 12.58 -7.85 -23.60
N ASN A 152 11.74 -8.16 -24.58
CA ASN A 152 10.72 -7.28 -25.13
C ASN A 152 9.35 -7.59 -24.49
N SER A 153 8.87 -6.67 -23.66
CA SER A 153 7.60 -6.81 -22.94
C SER A 153 6.33 -6.73 -23.81
N LEU A 154 6.48 -6.38 -25.09
CA LEU A 154 5.39 -6.31 -26.06
C LEU A 154 5.26 -7.60 -26.88
N ASN A 155 6.32 -8.41 -26.95
CA ASN A 155 6.29 -9.73 -27.56
C ASN A 155 5.72 -10.76 -26.58
N VAL A 156 4.40 -10.93 -26.60
CA VAL A 156 3.65 -11.79 -25.68
C VAL A 156 3.43 -13.21 -26.22
N LEU A 157 4.15 -13.63 -27.26
CA LEU A 157 4.02 -14.98 -27.83
C LEU A 157 4.39 -16.06 -26.78
N PRO A 158 3.64 -17.17 -26.67
CA PRO A 158 3.88 -18.23 -25.69
C PRO A 158 5.32 -18.73 -25.66
N GLU A 159 5.95 -18.85 -26.82
CA GLU A 159 7.32 -19.33 -26.98
C GLU A 159 8.35 -18.35 -26.39
N ASN A 160 8.01 -17.06 -26.30
CA ASN A 160 8.84 -16.02 -25.71
C ASN A 160 8.62 -15.85 -24.19
N LEU A 161 7.57 -16.47 -23.64
CA LEU A 161 7.22 -16.31 -22.23
C LEU A 161 7.82 -17.43 -21.36
N TYR A 162 8.20 -17.08 -20.13
CA TYR A 162 8.58 -18.04 -19.10
C TYR A 162 8.22 -17.53 -17.70
N LEU A 163 7.91 -18.47 -16.80
CA LEU A 163 7.64 -18.16 -15.39
C LEU A 163 8.96 -17.99 -14.63
N PHE A 164 9.00 -17.03 -13.71
CA PHE A 164 10.19 -16.71 -12.94
C PHE A 164 9.81 -16.32 -11.51
N GLU A 165 10.65 -16.71 -10.54
CA GLU A 165 10.45 -16.37 -9.14
C GLU A 165 11.02 -14.97 -8.81
N ARG A 166 10.18 -14.08 -8.29
CA ARG A 166 10.55 -12.73 -7.87
C ARG A 166 11.72 -12.70 -6.89
N LYS A 167 11.85 -13.70 -6.00
CA LYS A 167 12.98 -13.78 -5.05
C LYS A 167 14.34 -13.82 -5.76
N LYS A 168 14.40 -14.44 -6.94
CA LYS A 168 15.61 -14.55 -7.77
C LYS A 168 15.84 -13.32 -8.67
N LEU A 169 14.88 -12.37 -8.71
CA LEU A 169 14.89 -11.26 -9.66
C LEU A 169 16.07 -10.31 -9.44
N THR A 170 16.38 -10.00 -8.19
CA THR A 170 17.49 -9.07 -7.88
C THR A 170 18.82 -9.64 -8.34
N LYS A 171 19.08 -10.93 -8.04
CA LYS A 171 20.30 -11.61 -8.49
C LYS A 171 20.37 -11.64 -10.01
N TRP A 172 19.31 -12.08 -10.67
CA TRP A 172 19.23 -12.11 -12.14
C TRP A 172 19.50 -10.73 -12.77
N LEU A 173 18.94 -9.64 -12.22
CA LEU A 173 19.12 -8.29 -12.76
C LEU A 173 20.57 -7.82 -12.66
N VAL A 174 21.31 -8.28 -11.65
CA VAL A 174 22.74 -8.00 -11.47
C VAL A 174 23.56 -8.84 -12.46
N ASP A 175 23.27 -10.14 -12.55
CA ASP A 175 23.99 -11.07 -13.42
C ASP A 175 23.88 -10.69 -14.91
N HIS A 176 22.80 -10.01 -15.31
CA HIS A 176 22.56 -9.57 -16.69
C HIS A 176 22.83 -8.06 -16.89
N ASP A 177 23.55 -7.41 -15.96
CA ASP A 177 23.88 -5.99 -15.98
C ASP A 177 22.68 -5.07 -16.27
N ARG A 178 21.51 -5.40 -15.73
CA ARG A 178 20.28 -4.58 -15.83
C ARG A 178 20.00 -3.79 -14.57
N LYS A 179 20.83 -3.98 -13.55
CA LYS A 179 20.82 -3.27 -12.28
C LYS A 179 22.20 -3.44 -11.66
N GLN A 180 22.91 -2.34 -11.40
CA GLN A 180 23.92 -2.36 -10.36
C GLN A 180 23.23 -2.44 -9.01
N LEU A 181 23.73 -3.32 -8.13
CA LEU A 181 23.45 -3.16 -6.72
C LEU A 181 23.92 -1.76 -6.35
N ARG A 182 22.98 -0.90 -5.94
CA ARG A 182 23.36 0.32 -5.23
C ARG A 182 24.07 -0.15 -3.97
N ILE A 183 25.40 -0.19 -4.01
CA ILE A 183 26.22 0.04 -2.84
C ILE A 183 26.01 1.52 -2.50
N ARG A 184 24.81 1.89 -2.07
CA ARG A 184 24.60 3.17 -1.40
C ARG A 184 24.55 2.89 0.08
N LEU A 185 25.68 2.42 0.59
CA LEU A 185 26.22 2.62 1.93
C LEU A 185 27.65 2.06 1.82
N GLY A 186 28.66 2.94 1.86
CA GLY A 186 30.06 2.56 1.68
C GLY A 186 30.47 1.41 2.60
N GLU A 187 31.32 0.51 2.09
CA GLU A 187 32.04 -0.57 2.79
C GLU A 187 31.21 -1.61 3.59
N MET A 188 30.00 -1.30 4.05
CA MET A 188 29.26 -2.05 5.06
C MET A 188 28.66 -3.38 4.58
N SER A 189 28.51 -3.58 3.27
CA SER A 189 28.05 -4.86 2.73
C SER A 189 29.11 -5.97 2.78
N VAL A 190 30.37 -5.61 3.07
CA VAL A 190 31.51 -6.54 3.20
C VAL A 190 31.86 -6.78 4.68
N TRP A 191 31.10 -6.21 5.62
CA TRP A 191 31.44 -6.29 7.03
C TRP A 191 31.07 -7.67 7.59
N PRO A 192 31.99 -8.34 8.32
CA PRO A 192 31.67 -9.52 9.09
C PRO A 192 30.45 -9.27 10.00
N LYS A 193 29.64 -10.31 10.25
CA LYS A 193 28.40 -10.20 11.04
C LYS A 193 28.66 -9.59 12.42
N GLU A 194 29.84 -9.82 13.00
CA GLU A 194 30.28 -9.23 14.27
C GLU A 194 30.40 -7.70 14.16
N LYS A 195 31.07 -7.20 13.12
CA LYS A 195 31.27 -5.76 12.88
C LYS A 195 29.94 -5.03 12.61
N ILE A 196 28.99 -5.71 11.95
CA ILE A 196 27.60 -5.22 11.77
C ILE A 196 26.87 -5.15 13.12
N ARG A 197 27.04 -6.15 14.00
CA ARG A 197 26.44 -6.15 15.34
C ARG A 197 27.00 -5.02 16.20
N GLU A 198 28.30 -4.76 16.11
CA GLU A 198 28.99 -3.71 16.85
C GLU A 198 28.59 -2.31 16.38
N TRP A 199 28.52 -2.10 15.07
CA TRP A 199 27.98 -0.86 14.49
C TRP A 199 26.52 -0.63 14.86
N ASN A 200 25.70 -1.69 14.86
CA ASN A 200 24.32 -1.61 15.33
C ASN A 200 24.22 -1.33 16.84
N LYS A 201 25.18 -1.81 17.64
CA LYS A 201 25.29 -1.51 19.08
C LYS A 201 25.66 -0.04 19.31
N GLN A 202 26.58 0.52 18.52
CA GLN A 202 26.90 1.95 18.52
C GLN A 202 25.71 2.81 18.08
N LYS A 203 24.95 2.36 17.07
CA LYS A 203 23.69 3.00 16.64
C LYS A 203 22.51 2.86 17.62
N LYS A 204 22.61 2.00 18.64
CA LYS A 204 21.61 1.91 19.71
C LYS A 204 21.74 3.05 20.71
N LEU A 205 22.92 3.64 20.88
CA LEU A 205 23.09 4.85 21.70
C LEU A 205 22.48 6.04 20.97
N LYS A 206 21.17 6.22 21.13
CA LYS A 206 20.41 7.23 20.40
C LYS A 206 20.13 8.45 21.24
N ILE A 207 20.12 8.33 22.57
CA ILE A 207 19.46 9.31 23.41
C ILE A 207 20.45 9.90 24.39
N CYS A 208 20.73 11.18 24.22
CA CYS A 208 21.56 11.96 25.13
C CYS A 208 20.67 12.78 26.06
N GLN A 209 20.98 12.74 27.35
CA GLN A 209 20.43 13.54 28.42
C GLN A 209 21.34 14.72 28.69
N TYR A 210 20.74 15.88 28.87
CA TYR A 210 21.42 17.13 29.19
C TYR A 210 20.71 17.79 30.38
N ASP A 211 21.45 18.60 31.14
CA ASP A 211 20.85 19.50 32.11
C ASP A 211 20.07 20.63 31.40
N LEU A 212 19.48 21.53 32.19
CA LEU A 212 18.67 22.64 31.67
C LEU A 212 19.53 23.74 31.02
N ASP A 213 20.81 23.80 31.34
CA ASP A 213 21.80 24.69 30.74
C ASP A 213 22.38 24.12 29.42
N GLY A 214 21.97 22.90 29.08
CA GLY A 214 22.36 22.21 27.85
C GLY A 214 23.70 21.49 27.93
N GLN A 215 24.23 21.25 29.14
CA GLN A 215 25.43 20.45 29.35
C GLN A 215 25.09 18.97 29.36
N PHE A 216 25.95 18.17 28.75
CA PHE A 216 25.76 16.73 28.66
C PHE A 216 25.86 16.05 30.02
N ILE A 217 24.92 15.15 30.31
CA ILE A 217 24.91 14.32 31.52
C ILE A 217 25.23 12.86 31.17
N ALA A 218 24.43 12.24 30.30
CA ALA A 218 24.49 10.81 30.04
C ALA A 218 23.91 10.42 28.67
N ALA A 219 24.25 9.23 28.18
CA ALA A 219 23.69 8.67 26.95
C ALA A 219 23.17 7.25 27.17
N TYR A 220 22.05 6.91 26.52
CA TYR A 220 21.34 5.65 26.71
C TYR A 220 21.11 4.90 25.40
N GLY A 221 21.07 3.57 25.50
CA GLY A 221 20.91 2.64 24.38
C GLY A 221 19.46 2.48 23.90
N SER A 222 18.49 3.01 24.64
CA SER A 222 17.08 3.01 24.22
C SER A 222 16.24 4.05 24.97
N LYS A 223 15.07 4.38 24.39
CA LYS A 223 14.05 5.23 25.05
C LYS A 223 13.55 4.60 26.34
N LYS A 224 13.43 3.28 26.35
CA LYS A 224 12.96 2.50 27.49
C LYS A 224 13.91 2.63 28.67
N GLU A 225 15.19 2.37 28.44
CA GLU A 225 16.26 2.50 29.43
C GLU A 225 16.34 3.92 30.01
N ALA A 226 16.35 4.95 29.14
CA ALA A 226 16.33 6.35 29.57
C ALA A 226 15.07 6.70 30.40
N SER A 227 13.91 6.16 30.03
CA SER A 227 12.64 6.41 30.72
C SER A 227 12.58 5.79 32.11
N GLU A 228 13.13 4.57 32.27
CA GLU A 228 13.18 3.85 33.54
C GLU A 228 14.11 4.55 34.53
N ILE A 229 15.31 4.95 34.08
CA ILE A 229 16.32 5.60 34.92
C ILE A 229 15.89 7.01 35.33
N SER A 230 15.36 7.80 34.38
CA SER A 230 14.90 9.17 34.65
C SER A 230 13.47 9.26 35.18
N LYS A 231 12.86 8.11 35.53
CA LYS A 231 11.49 8.02 36.08
C LYS A 231 10.46 8.82 35.28
N THR A 232 10.58 8.81 33.96
CA THR A 232 9.71 9.52 33.02
C THR A 232 8.97 8.54 32.13
N SER A 233 7.88 8.96 31.49
CA SER A 233 7.16 8.08 30.57
C SER A 233 7.86 8.04 29.20
N SER A 234 7.81 6.89 28.52
CA SER A 234 8.34 6.76 27.16
C SER A 234 7.66 7.72 26.16
N GLY A 235 6.42 8.16 26.45
CA GLY A 235 5.69 9.14 25.66
C GLY A 235 6.25 10.56 25.83
N ASP A 236 6.47 10.99 27.07
CA ASP A 236 7.05 12.30 27.38
C ASP A 236 8.48 12.42 26.86
N LEU A 237 9.27 11.36 27.01
CA LEU A 237 10.61 11.27 26.47
C LEU A 237 10.62 11.39 24.93
N SER A 238 9.68 10.74 24.25
CA SER A 238 9.57 10.83 22.79
C SER A 238 9.17 12.24 22.34
N ALA A 239 8.24 12.88 23.06
CA ALA A 239 7.85 14.26 22.79
C ALA A 239 9.02 15.24 23.03
N ALA A 240 9.83 15.02 24.08
CA ALA A 240 11.01 15.82 24.37
C ALA A 240 12.10 15.72 23.30
N ILE A 241 12.33 14.50 22.79
CA ILE A 241 13.28 14.26 21.71
C ILE A 241 12.81 14.90 20.40
N MET A 242 11.52 14.75 20.03
CA MET A 242 10.99 15.24 18.76
C MET A 242 10.89 16.76 18.69
N ASP A 243 10.38 17.40 19.75
CA ASP A 243 10.22 18.86 19.79
C ASP A 243 11.57 19.56 20.03
N GLY A 244 12.51 18.88 20.71
CA GLY A 244 13.82 19.43 21.02
C GLY A 244 13.78 20.63 21.98
N LYS A 245 12.61 21.09 22.44
CA LYS A 245 12.46 22.22 23.36
C LYS A 245 11.70 21.87 24.65
N ARG A 246 11.22 20.63 24.75
CA ARG A 246 10.52 20.13 25.94
C ARG A 246 11.48 19.41 26.88
N ILE A 247 11.13 19.48 28.16
CA ILE A 247 11.81 18.82 29.26
C ILE A 247 11.01 17.56 29.62
N ALA A 248 11.70 16.45 29.89
CA ALA A 248 11.09 15.23 30.42
C ALA A 248 11.91 14.74 31.61
N GLY A 249 11.23 14.41 32.73
CA GLY A 249 11.92 13.98 33.95
C GLY A 249 12.89 15.01 34.55
N GLY A 250 12.74 16.29 34.22
CA GLY A 250 13.66 17.36 34.65
C GLY A 250 14.86 17.61 33.74
N PHE A 251 14.98 16.88 32.63
CA PHE A 251 16.15 16.95 31.74
C PHE A 251 15.79 17.27 30.29
N LEU A 252 16.78 17.74 29.53
CA LEU A 252 16.70 17.90 28.09
C LEU A 252 17.17 16.63 27.38
N TRP A 253 16.49 16.30 26.29
CA TRP A 253 16.73 15.05 25.57
C TRP A 253 16.98 15.32 24.09
N ARG A 254 18.01 14.69 23.53
CA ARG A 254 18.28 14.75 22.09
C ARG A 254 18.56 13.37 21.54
N GLU A 255 17.99 13.12 20.36
CA GLU A 255 18.41 11.98 19.55
C GLU A 255 19.66 12.36 18.76
N ARG A 256 20.82 11.81 19.12
CA ARG A 256 22.09 12.06 18.43
C ARG A 256 22.97 10.83 18.40
N TYR A 257 23.61 10.63 17.25
CA TYR A 257 24.65 9.62 17.05
C TYR A 257 26.03 10.08 17.57
N ILE A 258 26.22 11.39 17.73
CA ILE A 258 27.44 12.00 18.26
C ILE A 258 27.06 12.80 19.50
N ILE A 259 27.63 12.44 20.63
CA ILE A 259 27.46 13.16 21.90
C ILE A 259 28.05 14.56 21.72
N ARG A 260 27.23 15.58 21.96
CA ARG A 260 27.71 16.96 22.07
C ARG A 260 27.89 17.24 23.55
N THR A 261 29.01 17.83 23.93
CA THR A 261 29.26 18.22 25.34
C THR A 261 28.35 19.38 25.77
N LYS A 262 27.92 20.21 24.82
CA LYS A 262 26.99 21.32 25.02
C LYS A 262 25.99 21.47 23.87
N ILE A 263 24.75 21.81 24.17
CA ILE A 263 23.70 22.16 23.19
C ILE A 263 23.16 23.56 23.43
N THR A 264 22.79 24.25 22.35
CA THR A 264 22.13 25.56 22.45
C THR A 264 20.70 25.39 22.93
N VAL A 265 20.36 26.03 24.04
CA VAL A 265 19.03 26.03 24.63
C VAL A 265 18.31 27.32 24.21
N SER A 266 17.54 27.27 23.11
CA SER A 266 16.68 28.40 22.72
C SER A 266 15.25 28.17 23.22
N SER A 267 14.84 29.03 24.16
CA SER A 267 13.51 29.11 24.80
C SER A 267 12.87 27.76 25.18
N LEU A 268 13.12 27.35 26.43
CA LEU A 268 12.51 26.16 27.03
C LEU A 268 10.99 26.32 27.13
N ARG A 269 10.23 25.38 26.57
CA ARG A 269 8.80 25.26 26.88
C ARG A 269 8.65 24.34 28.08
N ILE A 270 8.57 24.94 29.26
CA ILE A 270 8.26 24.21 30.50
C ILE A 270 6.79 23.81 30.44
N HIS A 271 6.51 22.59 29.98
CA HIS A 271 5.20 21.97 30.22
C HIS A 271 5.24 21.25 31.57
N ASN A 272 5.30 22.03 32.65
CA ASN A 272 4.76 21.56 33.90
C ASN A 272 3.24 21.59 33.73
N ARG A 273 2.65 20.52 33.19
CA ARG A 273 1.30 20.17 33.65
C ARG A 273 1.52 19.42 34.95
N PRO A 274 1.42 20.06 36.14
CA PRO A 274 1.16 19.29 37.32
C PRO A 274 -0.13 18.54 37.03
N VAL A 275 -0.04 17.22 36.85
CA VAL A 275 -1.22 16.37 36.87
C VAL A 275 -1.71 16.46 38.31
N LYS A 276 -2.58 17.43 38.61
CA LYS A 276 -3.26 17.48 39.90
C LYS A 276 -3.95 16.12 40.03
N PRO A 277 -3.58 15.31 41.04
CA PRO A 277 -4.18 14.00 41.19
C PRO A 277 -5.66 14.23 41.51
N GLN A 278 -6.55 13.76 40.62
CA GLN A 278 -7.98 13.85 40.80
C GLN A 278 -8.37 12.95 41.98
N LYS A 279 -8.91 13.56 43.04
CA LYS A 279 -9.42 12.84 44.20
C LYS A 279 -10.66 12.07 43.81
N VAL A 280 -10.84 10.90 44.41
CA VAL A 280 -11.99 10.03 44.12
C VAL A 280 -12.56 9.46 45.40
N ALA A 281 -13.88 9.38 45.46
CA ALA A 281 -14.64 8.78 46.55
C ALA A 281 -15.23 7.44 46.12
N GLN A 282 -15.19 6.49 47.05
CA GLN A 282 -15.81 5.18 46.97
C GLN A 282 -17.07 5.19 47.82
N TYR A 283 -18.19 4.78 47.26
CA TYR A 283 -19.48 4.66 47.93
C TYR A 283 -19.97 3.21 47.88
N ASP A 284 -20.79 2.82 48.85
CA ASP A 284 -21.57 1.59 48.75
C ASP A 284 -22.68 1.71 47.68
N LEU A 285 -23.43 0.63 47.47
CA LEU A 285 -24.53 0.59 46.50
C LEU A 285 -25.74 1.43 46.95
N ASP A 286 -25.86 1.71 48.25
CA ASP A 286 -26.91 2.53 48.84
C ASP A 286 -26.57 4.03 48.80
N GLY A 287 -25.35 4.38 48.38
CA GLY A 287 -24.87 5.75 48.20
C GLY A 287 -24.14 6.35 49.41
N ASN A 288 -23.83 5.57 50.44
CA ASN A 288 -23.05 6.03 51.59
C ASN A 288 -21.56 6.05 51.28
N LEU A 289 -20.86 7.08 51.76
CA LEU A 289 -19.42 7.24 51.55
C LEU A 289 -18.63 6.22 52.37
N ILE A 290 -17.85 5.38 51.70
CA ILE A 290 -16.95 4.41 52.33
C ILE A 290 -15.58 5.04 52.55
N ARG A 291 -14.99 5.62 51.50
CA ARG A 291 -13.59 6.08 51.55
C ARG A 291 -13.25 7.11 50.48
N GLU A 292 -12.35 8.03 50.84
CA GLU A 292 -11.73 8.95 49.89
C GLU A 292 -10.29 8.57 49.58
N PHE A 293 -9.89 8.77 48.32
CA PHE A 293 -8.53 8.54 47.85
C PHE A 293 -7.96 9.80 47.22
N SER A 294 -6.70 10.08 47.54
CA SER A 294 -5.96 11.21 46.99
C SER A 294 -5.68 11.11 45.49
N SER A 295 -5.89 9.95 44.87
CA SER A 295 -5.78 9.77 43.42
C SER A 295 -6.49 8.49 42.95
N ILE A 296 -6.90 8.49 41.67
CA ILE A 296 -7.39 7.29 40.95
C ILE A 296 -6.41 6.12 41.07
N ARG A 297 -5.09 6.36 41.02
CA ARG A 297 -4.09 5.29 41.12
C ARG A 297 -4.10 4.60 42.48
N LYS A 298 -4.23 5.38 43.57
CA LYS A 298 -4.28 4.85 44.94
C LYS A 298 -5.58 4.06 45.18
N ALA A 299 -6.70 4.57 44.66
CA ALA A 299 -7.98 3.87 44.70
C ALA A 299 -7.95 2.54 43.94
N ALA A 300 -7.42 2.56 42.72
CA ALA A 300 -7.29 1.37 41.88
C ALA A 300 -6.41 0.30 42.53
N GLN A 301 -5.24 0.70 43.07
CA GLN A 301 -4.33 -0.22 43.75
C GLN A 301 -4.94 -0.85 45.00
N SER A 302 -5.62 -0.06 45.84
CA SER A 302 -6.26 -0.55 47.08
C SER A 302 -7.43 -1.49 46.82
N ASN A 303 -8.01 -1.48 45.61
CA ASN A 303 -9.18 -2.28 45.23
C ASN A 303 -8.84 -3.36 44.19
N GLY A 304 -7.54 -3.57 43.88
CA GLY A 304 -7.10 -4.58 42.91
C GLY A 304 -7.56 -4.32 41.47
N LEU A 305 -7.81 -3.05 41.11
CA LEU A 305 -8.29 -2.66 39.78
C LEU A 305 -7.18 -2.02 38.94
N ALA A 306 -7.30 -2.12 37.62
CA ALA A 306 -6.47 -1.32 36.72
C ALA A 306 -6.90 0.16 36.75
N PRO A 307 -5.97 1.14 36.78
CA PRO A 307 -6.32 2.56 36.81
C PRO A 307 -7.17 3.04 35.62
N SER A 308 -7.03 2.41 34.45
CA SER A 308 -7.88 2.66 33.27
C SER A 308 -9.32 2.22 33.52
N THR A 309 -9.53 1.02 34.07
CA THR A 309 -10.85 0.50 34.42
C THR A 309 -11.57 1.38 35.42
N LEU A 310 -10.87 1.87 36.45
CA LEU A 310 -11.46 2.77 37.43
C LEU A 310 -11.82 4.14 36.82
N LYS A 311 -10.96 4.65 35.93
CA LYS A 311 -11.21 5.90 35.21
C LYS A 311 -12.43 5.81 34.28
N ASP A 312 -12.61 4.68 33.61
CA ASP A 312 -13.76 4.46 32.73
C ASP A 312 -15.06 4.32 33.54
N ARG A 313 -15.02 3.68 34.71
CA ARG A 313 -16.17 3.61 35.63
C ARG A 313 -16.63 5.00 36.09
N ILE A 314 -15.68 5.86 36.46
CA ILE A 314 -15.96 7.24 36.88
C ILE A 314 -16.51 8.07 35.70
N ARG A 315 -15.94 7.90 34.49
CA ARG A 315 -16.26 8.73 33.33
C ARG A 315 -17.57 8.34 32.65
N PHE A 316 -17.84 7.05 32.54
CA PHE A 316 -18.97 6.52 31.79
C PHE A 316 -20.10 5.98 32.68
N ASN A 317 -19.98 6.17 34.00
CA ASN A 317 -20.96 5.77 35.00
C ASN A 317 -21.47 4.33 34.80
N VAL A 318 -20.53 3.42 34.51
CA VAL A 318 -20.83 2.02 34.18
C VAL A 318 -21.40 1.34 35.43
N GLN A 319 -22.51 0.61 35.27
CA GLN A 319 -23.26 -0.10 36.33
C GLN A 319 -22.33 -0.77 37.37
N PRO A 320 -22.52 -0.52 38.68
CA PRO A 320 -21.58 -0.97 39.71
C PRO A 320 -21.71 -2.49 39.93
N LYS A 321 -20.58 -3.20 39.85
CA LYS A 321 -20.52 -4.62 40.25
C LYS A 321 -20.44 -4.79 41.77
N ASP A 322 -19.78 -3.83 42.45
CA ASP A 322 -19.48 -3.89 43.89
C ASP A 322 -19.54 -2.52 44.59
N PHE A 323 -19.09 -1.43 43.94
CA PHE A 323 -19.03 -0.06 44.52
C PHE A 323 -19.31 1.03 43.48
N ILE A 324 -19.83 2.17 43.94
CA ILE A 324 -20.01 3.38 43.14
C ILE A 324 -18.77 4.28 43.29
N TRP A 325 -18.28 4.84 42.19
CA TRP A 325 -17.07 5.66 42.16
C TRP A 325 -17.34 7.03 41.56
N LYS A 326 -17.02 8.09 42.31
CA LYS A 326 -17.18 9.47 41.84
C LYS A 326 -15.87 10.25 41.97
N ALA A 327 -15.64 11.15 41.01
CA ALA A 327 -14.60 12.16 41.15
C ALA A 327 -15.06 13.22 42.15
N ILE A 328 -14.16 13.62 43.04
CA ILE A 328 -14.39 14.74 43.95
C ILE A 328 -13.83 15.98 43.24
N GLU A 329 -14.72 16.86 42.76
CA GLU A 329 -14.34 18.18 42.26
C GLU A 329 -14.33 19.17 43.43
N ASP A 330 -13.36 20.10 43.47
CA ASP A 330 -13.13 21.03 44.59
C ASP A 330 -14.31 22.00 44.88
N SER A 331 -15.44 21.89 44.16
CA SER A 331 -16.65 22.71 44.33
C SER A 331 -17.80 22.04 45.11
N GLU A 332 -17.68 20.76 45.48
CA GLU A 332 -18.69 20.07 46.31
C GLU A 332 -18.08 19.66 47.65
N ILE A 333 -17.80 20.64 48.50
CA ILE A 333 -17.65 20.43 49.94
C ILE A 333 -19.00 20.83 50.56
N PRO A 334 -19.88 19.89 50.95
CA PRO A 334 -20.98 20.23 51.84
C PRO A 334 -20.35 20.61 53.17
N SER A 335 -20.55 21.86 53.56
CA SER A 335 -20.20 22.37 54.89
C SER A 335 -20.70 21.38 55.94
N GLN A 336 -19.79 20.92 56.81
CA GLN A 336 -20.18 20.23 58.04
C GLN A 336 -21.19 21.12 58.78
N LYS A 337 -22.41 20.62 58.99
CA LYS A 337 -23.28 21.19 60.02
C LYS A 337 -22.71 20.75 61.37
N ILE A 338 -22.31 21.74 62.16
CA ILE A 338 -22.04 21.62 63.60
C ILE A 338 -23.32 21.18 64.31
#